data_AF-A0A1M6G733-F1
#
_entry.id   AF-A0A1M6G733-F1
#
_cell.length_a   1.000
_cell.length_b   1.000
_cell.length_c   1.000
_cell.angle_alpha   90.00
_cell.angle_beta   90.00
_cell.angle_gamma   90.00
#
_symmetry.space_group_name_H-M   'P 1'
#
loop_
_entity.id
_entity.type
_entity.pdbx_description
1 polymer ?
#
loop_
_entity_poly.entity_id
_entity_poly.type
_entity_poly.pdbx_seq_one_letter_code
_entity_poly.pdbx_strand_id
1 'polypeptide(L)'
;MAKTSGIATSGNSRRNGAGKQELVSNNCYQYVYDYDMVIRLIHNKALIISNRDNGSYNSCELLIDLENIEREYLTAEQRRIIKYKYEYMYTNQEVAEIMGCERKKIARELANIENTLQEALPNDI
;
A
#
# COMPACT_ATOMS: atom_id res chain seq x y z
N MET A 1 45.33 -12.85 -12.50
CA MET A 1 44.74 -11.50 -12.42
C MET A 1 43.23 -11.64 -12.53
N ALA A 2 42.50 -11.50 -11.43
CA ALA A 2 41.05 -11.62 -11.39
C ALA A 2 40.41 -10.31 -11.89
N LYS A 3 39.53 -10.39 -12.89
CA LYS A 3 38.69 -9.27 -13.33
C LYS A 3 37.39 -9.32 -12.53
N THR A 4 37.24 -8.38 -11.61
CA THR A 4 35.98 -8.11 -10.89
C THR A 4 34.94 -7.58 -11.88
N SER A 5 33.93 -8.40 -12.20
CA SER A 5 32.73 -7.96 -12.90
C SER A 5 31.86 -7.17 -11.93
N GLY A 6 31.96 -5.84 -11.97
CA GLY A 6 31.06 -4.96 -11.25
C GLY A 6 29.65 -5.09 -11.83
N ILE A 7 28.73 -5.62 -11.03
CA ILE A 7 27.30 -5.52 -11.31
C ILE A 7 26.94 -4.05 -11.13
N ALA A 8 26.78 -3.33 -12.25
CA ALA A 8 26.23 -1.99 -12.23
C ALA A 8 24.72 -2.08 -11.98
N THR A 9 24.30 -2.00 -10.73
CA THR A 9 22.91 -1.73 -10.34
C THR A 9 22.59 -0.27 -10.66
N SER A 10 22.47 0.07 -11.94
CA SER A 10 21.87 1.34 -12.35
C SER A 10 20.36 1.17 -12.30
N GLY A 11 19.74 1.63 -11.22
CA GLY A 11 18.30 1.89 -11.20
C GLY A 11 17.88 2.76 -12.38
N ASN A 12 16.60 2.69 -12.74
CA ASN A 12 16.00 3.33 -13.92
C ASN A 12 16.18 4.85 -13.84
N SER A 13 17.27 5.36 -14.43
CA SER A 13 17.62 6.78 -14.37
C SER A 13 18.30 7.19 -15.68
N ARG A 14 17.94 8.36 -16.20
CA ARG A 14 18.65 9.00 -17.30
C ARG A 14 19.57 10.07 -16.73
N ARG A 15 20.81 10.10 -17.23
CA ARG A 15 21.74 11.19 -16.97
C ARG A 15 21.46 12.32 -17.95
N ASN A 16 21.10 13.49 -17.44
CA ASN A 16 21.00 14.70 -18.25
C ASN A 16 21.88 15.77 -17.62
N GLY A 17 23.02 16.08 -18.26
CA GLY A 17 23.90 17.24 -18.06
C GLY A 17 24.49 17.51 -16.67
N ALA A 18 23.70 17.46 -15.61
CA ALA A 18 24.09 17.80 -14.23
C ALA A 18 23.31 17.02 -13.15
N GLY A 19 22.40 16.09 -13.49
CA GLY A 19 21.64 15.32 -12.50
C GLY A 19 21.26 13.92 -12.98
N LYS A 20 21.12 12.98 -12.03
CA LYS A 20 20.40 11.72 -12.25
C LYS A 20 18.91 12.03 -12.13
N GLN A 21 18.15 11.88 -13.21
CA GLN A 21 16.70 11.92 -13.17
C GLN A 21 16.22 10.48 -13.08
N GLU A 22 15.45 10.14 -12.05
CA GLU A 22 14.71 8.88 -12.03
C GLU A 22 13.76 8.86 -13.23
N LEU A 23 13.84 7.78 -14.01
CA LEU A 23 12.85 7.50 -15.03
C LEU A 23 11.60 7.00 -14.31
N VAL A 24 10.69 7.92 -13.99
CA VAL A 24 9.32 7.53 -13.69
C VAL A 24 8.76 6.96 -14.99
N SER A 25 8.39 5.69 -14.97
CA SER A 25 7.78 5.04 -16.14
C SER A 25 6.49 5.79 -16.49
N ASN A 26 6.41 6.33 -17.71
CA ASN A 26 5.15 6.84 -18.27
C ASN A 26 4.18 5.71 -18.65
N ASN A 27 4.48 4.45 -18.30
CA ASN A 27 3.49 3.40 -18.37
C ASN A 27 2.45 3.66 -17.28
N CYS A 28 1.44 4.42 -17.65
CA CYS A 28 0.12 4.40 -17.05
C CYS A 28 -0.46 2.99 -17.24
N TYR A 29 0.13 1.97 -16.58
CA TYR A 29 -0.64 0.79 -16.22
C TYR A 29 -1.64 1.28 -15.18
N GLN A 30 -2.73 1.88 -15.66
CA GLN A 30 -3.86 2.18 -14.83
C GLN A 30 -4.54 0.84 -14.58
N TYR A 31 -3.98 0.07 -13.66
CA TYR A 31 -4.68 -1.06 -13.08
C TYR A 31 -5.96 -0.49 -12.50
N VAL A 32 -7.09 -0.89 -13.09
CA VAL A 32 -8.40 -0.56 -12.53
C VAL A 32 -8.58 -1.54 -11.37
N TYR A 33 -8.34 -1.03 -10.16
CA TYR A 33 -8.60 -1.77 -8.95
C TYR A 33 -10.09 -1.67 -8.63
N ASP A 34 -10.79 -2.80 -8.71
CA ASP A 34 -12.15 -2.90 -8.19
C ASP A 34 -12.15 -2.90 -6.64
N TYR A 35 -13.32 -2.61 -6.07
CA TYR A 35 -13.52 -2.60 -4.63
C TYR A 35 -13.05 -3.89 -3.94
N ASP A 36 -13.44 -5.06 -4.48
CA ASP A 36 -13.15 -6.36 -3.89
C ASP A 36 -11.65 -6.64 -3.83
N MET A 37 -10.92 -6.25 -4.87
CA MET A 37 -9.48 -6.37 -4.96
C MET A 37 -8.81 -5.49 -3.89
N VAL A 38 -9.23 -4.24 -3.75
CA VAL A 38 -8.65 -3.33 -2.74
C VAL A 38 -8.91 -3.86 -1.32
N ILE A 39 -10.12 -4.31 -1.01
CA ILE A 39 -10.42 -4.89 0.31
C ILE A 39 -9.56 -6.13 0.58
N ARG A 40 -9.39 -7.01 -0.42
CA ARG A 40 -8.50 -8.17 -0.29
C ARG A 40 -7.06 -7.74 -0.04
N LEU A 41 -6.57 -6.70 -0.72
CA LEU A 41 -5.21 -6.19 -0.51
C LEU A 41 -5.04 -5.60 0.89
N ILE A 42 -6.02 -4.83 1.39
CA ILE A 42 -6.03 -4.31 2.77
C ILE A 42 -5.97 -5.46 3.77
N HIS A 43 -6.83 -6.47 3.63
CA HIS A 43 -6.87 -7.61 4.55
C HIS A 43 -5.57 -8.43 4.54
N ASN A 44 -4.85 -8.45 3.43
CA ASN A 44 -3.58 -9.18 3.27
C ASN A 44 -2.35 -8.28 3.37
N LYS A 45 -2.46 -7.05 3.87
CA LYS A 45 -1.39 -6.06 3.84
C LYS A 45 -0.09 -6.54 4.50
N ALA A 46 -0.16 -7.21 5.66
CA ALA A 46 1.01 -7.81 6.30
C ALA A 46 1.71 -8.86 5.42
N LEU A 47 0.95 -9.68 4.67
CA LEU A 47 1.51 -10.67 3.74
C LEU A 47 2.18 -9.98 2.55
N ILE A 48 1.56 -8.94 2.00
CA ILE A 48 2.13 -8.15 0.90
C ILE A 48 3.47 -7.52 1.34
N ILE A 49 3.51 -6.94 2.54
CA ILE A 49 4.73 -6.37 3.14
C ILE A 49 5.80 -7.45 3.32
N SER A 50 5.45 -8.60 3.88
CA SER A 50 6.37 -9.73 4.04
C SER A 50 6.94 -10.19 2.69
N ASN A 51 6.11 -10.30 1.66
CA ASN A 51 6.56 -10.68 0.33
C ASN A 51 7.47 -9.63 -0.32
N ARG A 52 7.16 -8.33 -0.15
CA ARG A 52 8.03 -7.23 -0.57
C ARG A 52 9.40 -7.35 0.10
N ASP A 53 9.43 -7.59 1.40
CA ASP A 53 10.67 -7.72 2.18
C ASP A 53 11.48 -8.95 1.76
N ASN A 54 10.81 -9.98 1.22
CA ASN A 54 11.43 -11.15 0.59
C ASN A 54 11.79 -10.94 -0.89
N GLY A 55 11.73 -9.71 -1.41
CA GLY A 55 12.20 -9.35 -2.75
C GLY A 55 11.15 -9.49 -3.87
N SER A 56 9.87 -9.64 -3.54
CA SER A 56 8.79 -9.67 -4.55
C SER A 56 8.58 -8.29 -5.15
N TYR A 57 8.95 -8.12 -6.42
CA TYR A 57 8.71 -6.89 -7.19
C TYR A 57 7.20 -6.60 -7.32
N ASN A 58 6.40 -7.61 -7.62
CA ASN A 58 4.94 -7.47 -7.71
C ASN A 58 4.31 -7.02 -6.39
N SER A 59 4.80 -7.51 -5.25
CA SER A 59 4.30 -7.08 -3.94
C SER A 59 4.72 -5.65 -3.59
N CYS A 60 5.85 -5.19 -4.12
CA CYS A 60 6.26 -3.79 -4.02
C CYS A 60 5.29 -2.88 -4.80
N GLU A 61 4.98 -3.23 -6.05
CA GLU A 61 4.02 -2.47 -6.88
C GLU A 61 2.62 -2.46 -6.25
N LEU A 62 2.10 -3.62 -5.83
CA LEU A 62 0.81 -3.72 -5.16
C LEU A 62 0.73 -2.87 -3.88
N LEU A 63 1.81 -2.80 -3.10
CA LEU A 63 1.82 -1.99 -1.89
C LEU A 63 1.80 -0.49 -2.22
N ILE A 64 2.56 -0.05 -3.23
CA ILE A 64 2.56 1.35 -3.68
C ILE A 64 1.16 1.75 -4.16
N ASP A 65 0.53 0.91 -4.96
CA ASP A 65 -0.82 1.16 -5.48
C ASP A 65 -1.84 1.21 -4.35
N LEU A 66 -1.80 0.25 -3.43
CA LEU A 66 -2.66 0.25 -2.25
C LEU A 66 -2.47 1.53 -1.40
N GLU A 67 -1.23 1.94 -1.17
CA GLU A 67 -0.93 3.18 -0.41
C GLU A 67 -1.36 4.45 -1.16
N ASN A 68 -1.41 4.43 -2.49
CA ASN A 68 -1.96 5.53 -3.30
C ASN A 68 -3.48 5.60 -3.14
N ILE A 69 -4.18 4.47 -3.29
CA ILE A 69 -5.64 4.36 -3.12
C ILE A 69 -6.05 4.79 -1.70
N GLU A 70 -5.35 4.28 -0.68
CA GLU A 70 -5.57 4.68 0.71
C GLU A 70 -5.38 6.20 0.91
N ARG A 71 -4.40 6.82 0.24
CA ARG A 71 -4.16 8.27 0.33
C ARG A 71 -5.20 9.09 -0.39
N GLU A 72 -5.73 8.59 -1.49
CA GLU A 72 -6.69 9.26 -2.34
C GLU A 72 -8.09 9.28 -1.69
N TYR A 73 -8.53 8.13 -1.15
CA TYR A 73 -9.91 7.98 -0.69
C TYR A 73 -10.08 8.00 0.83
N LEU A 74 -9.02 7.68 1.61
CA LEU A 74 -9.14 7.53 3.07
C LEU A 74 -8.47 8.65 3.85
N THR A 75 -9.10 8.99 4.97
CA THR A 75 -8.55 9.96 5.92
C THR A 75 -7.28 9.43 6.59
N ALA A 76 -6.48 10.34 7.15
CA ALA A 76 -5.28 9.97 7.90
C ALA A 76 -5.58 9.16 9.18
N GLU A 77 -6.80 9.23 9.73
CA GLU A 77 -7.23 8.40 10.85
C GLU A 77 -7.55 6.98 10.38
N GLN A 78 -8.33 6.84 9.30
CA GLN A 78 -8.64 5.55 8.69
C GLN A 78 -7.40 4.79 8.24
N ARG A 79 -6.44 5.47 7.61
CA ARG A 79 -5.15 4.87 7.24
C ARG A 79 -4.34 4.38 8.45
N ARG A 80 -4.40 5.11 9.57
CA ARG A 80 -3.78 4.66 10.83
C ARG A 80 -4.47 3.42 11.37
N ILE A 81 -5.79 3.36 11.33
CA ILE A 81 -6.56 2.17 11.71
C ILE A 81 -6.15 0.97 10.83
N ILE A 82 -6.09 1.14 9.51
CA ILE A 82 -5.65 0.09 8.59
C ILE A 82 -4.24 -0.40 8.94
N LYS A 83 -3.31 0.53 9.20
CA LYS A 83 -1.95 0.19 9.59
C LYS A 83 -1.92 -0.66 10.86
N TYR A 84 -2.53 -0.22 11.95
CA TYR A 84 -2.53 -1.00 13.19
C TYR A 84 -3.25 -2.34 13.02
N LYS A 85 -4.37 -2.35 12.29
CA LYS A 85 -5.20 -3.53 12.13
C LYS A 85 -4.59 -4.59 11.20
N TYR A 86 -4.10 -4.18 10.04
CA TYR A 86 -3.76 -5.07 8.93
C TYR A 86 -2.28 -5.11 8.56
N GLU A 87 -1.47 -4.13 9.00
CA GLU A 87 -0.01 -4.22 8.90
C GLU A 87 0.57 -4.82 10.19
N TYR A 88 0.12 -4.38 11.37
CA TYR A 88 0.60 -4.90 12.66
C TYR A 88 -0.27 -6.02 13.26
N MET A 89 -1.34 -6.42 12.58
CA MET A 89 -2.21 -7.54 13.00
C MET A 89 -2.84 -7.37 14.39
N TYR A 90 -3.06 -6.13 14.84
CA TYR A 90 -3.68 -5.87 16.15
C TYR A 90 -5.18 -6.17 16.16
N THR A 91 -5.67 -6.55 17.33
CA THR A 91 -7.10 -6.68 17.62
C THR A 91 -7.75 -5.30 17.70
N ASN A 92 -9.08 -5.23 17.52
CA ASN A 92 -9.79 -3.94 17.61
C ASN A 92 -9.65 -3.30 19.00
N GLN A 93 -9.39 -4.11 20.03
CA GLN A 93 -9.14 -3.64 21.39
C GLN A 93 -7.77 -2.96 21.48
N GLU A 94 -6.70 -3.61 21.00
CA GLU A 94 -5.35 -3.04 20.99
C GLU A 94 -5.28 -1.76 20.14
N VAL A 95 -5.93 -1.74 18.97
CA VAL A 95 -6.01 -0.52 18.15
C VAL A 95 -6.71 0.60 18.92
N ALA A 96 -7.80 0.30 19.62
CA ALA A 96 -8.54 1.28 20.39
C ALA A 96 -7.72 1.85 21.56
N GLU A 97 -6.95 1.00 22.24
CA GLU A 97 -6.03 1.40 23.31
C GLU A 97 -4.92 2.32 22.79
N ILE A 98 -4.28 1.96 21.67
CA ILE A 98 -3.25 2.78 21.02
C ILE A 98 -3.82 4.14 20.57
N MET A 99 -5.06 4.15 20.07
CA MET A 99 -5.72 5.35 19.59
C MET A 99 -6.44 6.16 20.68
N GLY A 100 -6.46 5.67 21.93
CA GLY A 100 -7.12 6.33 23.05
C GLY A 100 -8.64 6.48 22.87
N CYS A 101 -9.30 5.51 22.26
CA CYS A 101 -10.74 5.54 22.00
C CYS A 101 -11.45 4.23 22.35
N GLU A 102 -12.76 4.17 22.14
CA GLU A 102 -13.54 2.96 22.38
C GLU A 102 -13.38 1.92 21.26
N ARG A 103 -13.36 0.64 21.60
CA ARG A 103 -13.38 -0.49 20.63
C ARG A 103 -14.52 -0.39 19.60
N LYS A 104 -15.69 0.10 20.03
CA LYS A 104 -16.85 0.29 19.15
C LYS A 104 -16.59 1.36 18.09
N LYS A 105 -15.79 2.39 18.40
CA LYS A 105 -15.37 3.40 17.43
C LYS A 105 -14.52 2.75 16.35
N ILE A 106 -13.52 1.95 16.71
CA ILE A 106 -12.67 1.23 15.73
C ILE A 106 -13.50 0.35 14.79
N ALA A 107 -14.45 -0.42 15.33
CA ALA A 107 -15.32 -1.26 14.50
C ALA A 107 -16.18 -0.43 13.52
N ARG A 108 -16.68 0.73 13.96
CA ARG A 108 -17.43 1.65 13.11
C ARG A 108 -16.55 2.27 12.03
N GLU A 109 -15.34 2.68 12.37
CA GLU A 109 -14.40 3.24 11.40
C GLU A 109 -13.97 2.22 10.35
N LEU A 110 -13.80 0.94 10.72
CA LEU A 110 -13.55 -0.14 9.76
C LEU A 110 -14.73 -0.32 8.77
N ALA A 111 -15.97 -0.31 9.26
CA ALA A 111 -17.14 -0.33 8.38
C ALA A 111 -17.24 0.92 7.50
N ASN A 112 -16.90 2.10 8.04
CA ASN A 112 -16.85 3.34 7.27
C ASN A 112 -15.78 3.29 6.17
N ILE A 113 -14.62 2.66 6.42
CA ILE A 113 -13.58 2.44 5.40
C ILE A 113 -14.13 1.62 4.25
N GLU A 114 -14.78 0.49 4.53
CA GLU A 114 -15.37 -0.38 3.50
C GLU A 114 -16.41 0.40 2.67
N ASN A 115 -17.33 1.11 3.31
CA ASN A 115 -18.32 1.93 2.61
C ASN A 115 -17.67 3.03 1.75
N THR A 116 -16.65 3.72 2.28
CA THR A 116 -15.94 4.78 1.54
C THR A 116 -15.29 4.23 0.28
N LEU A 117 -14.63 3.06 0.38
CA LEU A 117 -13.99 2.42 -0.76
C LEU A 117 -15.01 1.89 -1.76
N GLN A 118 -16.14 1.36 -1.29
CA GLN A 118 -17.21 0.87 -2.15
C GLN A 118 -17.87 2.00 -2.96
N GLU A 119 -18.03 3.18 -2.38
CA GLU A 119 -18.57 4.36 -3.07
C GLU A 119 -17.58 4.96 -4.07
N ALA A 120 -16.28 4.86 -3.77
CA ALA A 120 -15.22 5.48 -4.55
C ALA A 120 -14.72 4.64 -5.73
N LEU A 121 -14.70 3.32 -5.58
CA LEU A 121 -14.11 2.39 -6.53
C LEU A 121 -15.19 1.74 -7.41
N PRO A 122 -14.83 1.31 -8.63
CA PRO A 122 -15.74 0.52 -9.45
C PRO A 122 -16.11 -0.78 -8.72
N ASN A 123 -17.41 -1.05 -8.70
CA ASN A 123 -17.96 -2.34 -8.30
C ASN A 123 -18.26 -3.10 -9.59
N ASP A 124 -17.46 -4.12 -9.90
CA ASP A 124 -17.84 -5.09 -10.92
C ASP A 124 -19.02 -5.89 -10.38
N ILE A 125 -20.25 -5.51 -10.79
CA ILE A 125 -21.50 -6.23 -10.52
C ILE A 125 -21.86 -7.07 -11.74
#